data_AF-A0A936GHV0-F1
#
_entry.id   AF-A0A936GHV0-F1
#
_cell.length_a   1.000
_cell.length_b   1.000
_cell.length_c   1.000
_cell.angle_alpha   90.00
_cell.angle_beta   90.00
_cell.angle_gamma   90.00
#
_symmetry.space_group_name_H-M   'P 1'
#
loop_
_entity.id
_entity.type
_entity.pdbx_description
1 polymer ?
#
loop_
_entity_poly.entity_id
_entity_poly.type
_entity_poly.pdbx_seq_one_letter_code
_entity_poly.pdbx_strand_id
1 'polypeptide(L)'
;MPLLLKKRNEEKYRQISFFELSGEVFKYFYELENNCNILDDVDRSNVESAFKTLNLLISSKNQKIHFFFIDYQQETKGIRDKHNLTQENYLNAAATYFRDREDIFKKKTDAVYVVVTKSDQIKSDNGSTSHLNGEIRTQLAGRFLSENFGNFMDVIKHRCKKDSVDFNVKIFSIGDVYFKSICKINYYYATNIVEDLLKKVKPAGWKQNFKMV
;
A
#
# COMPACT_ATOMS: atom_id res chain seq x y z
N MET A 1 1.04 16.88 -11.90
CA MET A 1 2.35 17.58 -11.81
C MET A 1 3.32 16.68 -11.05
N PRO A 2 4.51 16.36 -11.58
CA PRO A 2 5.45 15.47 -10.90
C PRO A 2 6.09 16.18 -9.69
N LEU A 3 6.23 15.44 -8.57
CA LEU A 3 7.03 15.84 -7.43
C LEU A 3 8.51 15.64 -7.75
N LEU A 4 9.33 16.66 -7.47
CA LEU A 4 10.78 16.60 -7.62
C LEU A 4 11.43 16.26 -6.29
N LEU A 5 12.05 15.09 -6.19
CA LEU A 5 12.76 14.64 -4.98
C LEU A 5 14.27 14.55 -5.20
N LYS A 6 15.04 14.94 -4.19
CA LYS A 6 16.50 14.99 -4.25
C LYS A 6 17.11 14.78 -2.86
N LYS A 7 18.15 13.95 -2.74
CA LYS A 7 18.91 13.85 -1.49
C LYS A 7 19.81 15.06 -1.32
N ARG A 8 20.14 15.37 -0.06
CA ARG A 8 21.21 16.33 0.25
C ARG A 8 22.49 15.87 -0.46
N ASN A 9 23.14 16.77 -1.19
CA ASN A 9 24.37 16.56 -1.97
C ASN A 9 24.23 15.78 -3.29
N GLU A 10 23.03 15.47 -3.76
CA GLU A 10 22.88 15.06 -5.18
C GLU A 10 22.86 16.30 -6.08
N GLU A 11 23.07 16.13 -7.38
CA GLU A 11 22.88 17.21 -8.36
C GLU A 11 21.51 17.10 -9.03
N LYS A 12 21.12 15.87 -9.40
CA LYS A 12 19.93 15.59 -10.21
C LYS A 12 18.72 15.24 -9.37
N TYR A 13 17.55 15.63 -9.86
CA TYR A 13 16.25 15.32 -9.27
C TYR A 13 15.72 13.97 -9.75
N ARG A 14 14.89 13.35 -8.92
CA ARG A 14 13.95 12.29 -9.29
C ARG A 14 12.63 12.94 -9.63
N GLN A 15 11.96 12.45 -10.68
CA GLN A 15 10.61 12.87 -11.02
C GLN A 15 9.65 11.75 -10.62
N ILE A 16 8.75 12.04 -9.68
CA ILE A 16 7.80 11.06 -9.14
C ILE A 16 6.39 11.59 -9.34
N SER A 17 5.49 10.76 -9.86
CA SER A 17 4.07 11.07 -9.92
C SER A 17 3.33 10.13 -8.99
N PHE A 18 2.43 10.68 -8.18
CA PHE A 18 1.58 9.92 -7.29
C PHE A 18 0.22 9.73 -7.96
N PHE A 19 -0.30 8.52 -7.89
CA PHE A 19 -1.64 8.17 -8.30
C PHE A 19 -2.35 7.58 -7.09
N GLU A 20 -3.28 8.36 -6.53
CA GLU A 20 -4.17 7.89 -5.48
C GLU A 20 -5.43 7.30 -6.13
N LEU A 21 -5.86 6.15 -5.63
CA LEU A 21 -7.09 5.50 -6.04
C LEU A 21 -7.94 5.25 -4.79
N SER A 22 -9.23 5.55 -4.88
CA SER A 22 -10.17 5.33 -3.78
C SER A 22 -10.22 3.86 -3.39
N GLY A 23 -10.41 3.58 -2.08
CA GLY A 23 -10.64 2.22 -1.57
C GLY A 23 -11.87 1.54 -2.18
N GLU A 24 -12.82 2.31 -2.70
CA GLU A 24 -14.00 1.81 -3.43
C GLU A 24 -13.64 0.96 -4.66
N VAL A 25 -12.44 1.13 -5.22
CA VAL A 25 -11.90 0.26 -6.29
C VAL A 25 -11.88 -1.21 -5.86
N PHE A 26 -11.75 -1.51 -4.56
CA PHE A 26 -11.81 -2.88 -4.06
C PHE A 26 -13.20 -3.51 -4.12
N LYS A 27 -14.28 -2.72 -4.10
CA LYS A 27 -15.63 -3.24 -4.35
C LYS A 27 -15.76 -3.73 -5.78
N TYR A 28 -15.10 -3.08 -6.73
CA TYR A 28 -15.09 -3.51 -8.13
C TYR A 28 -14.31 -4.82 -8.33
N PHE A 29 -13.21 -5.06 -7.59
CA PHE A 29 -12.59 -6.40 -7.58
C PHE A 29 -13.58 -7.48 -7.15
N TYR A 30 -14.39 -7.19 -6.12
CA TYR A 30 -15.40 -8.12 -5.64
C TYR A 30 -16.52 -8.37 -6.66
N GLU A 31 -17.05 -7.32 -7.30
CA GLU A 31 -18.03 -7.46 -8.40
C GLU A 31 -17.52 -8.33 -9.53
N LEU A 32 -16.28 -8.10 -9.99
CA LEU A 32 -15.66 -8.87 -11.07
C LEU A 32 -15.47 -10.35 -10.70
N GLU A 33 -15.01 -10.61 -9.48
CA GLU A 33 -14.75 -11.97 -9.00
C GLU A 33 -16.04 -12.78 -8.79
N ASN A 34 -17.09 -12.13 -8.28
CA ASN A 34 -18.34 -12.79 -7.89
C ASN A 34 -19.45 -12.63 -8.93
N ASN A 35 -19.18 -11.94 -10.05
CA ASN A 35 -20.14 -11.61 -11.09
C ASN A 35 -21.44 -11.01 -10.52
N CYS A 36 -21.29 -10.01 -9.66
CA CYS A 36 -22.39 -9.35 -8.93
C CYS A 36 -22.32 -7.82 -9.02
N ASN A 37 -23.37 -7.14 -8.57
CA ASN A 37 -23.47 -5.69 -8.55
C ASN A 37 -23.80 -5.20 -7.13
N ILE A 38 -22.85 -4.53 -6.49
CA ILE A 38 -22.93 -3.93 -5.15
C ILE A 38 -22.69 -2.42 -5.16
N LEU A 39 -22.12 -1.88 -6.25
CA LEU A 39 -21.96 -0.44 -6.43
C LEU A 39 -23.27 0.20 -6.86
N ASP A 40 -23.64 1.28 -6.18
CA ASP A 40 -24.78 2.10 -6.58
C ASP A 40 -24.47 2.85 -7.90
N ASP A 41 -25.50 3.17 -8.69
CA ASP A 41 -25.33 3.76 -10.03
C ASP A 41 -24.51 5.06 -10.04
N VAL A 42 -24.62 5.86 -8.98
CA VAL A 42 -23.88 7.12 -8.81
C VAL A 42 -22.38 6.87 -8.67
N ASP A 43 -22.00 5.83 -7.93
CA ASP A 43 -20.59 5.50 -7.64
C ASP A 43 -19.95 4.66 -8.75
N ARG A 44 -20.75 3.85 -9.47
CA ARG A 44 -20.28 2.92 -10.50
C ARG A 44 -19.37 3.59 -11.53
N SER A 45 -19.82 4.68 -12.14
CA SER A 45 -19.06 5.34 -13.21
C SER A 45 -17.68 5.83 -12.74
N ASN A 46 -17.60 6.35 -11.51
CA ASN A 46 -16.35 6.83 -10.91
C ASN A 46 -15.42 5.66 -10.58
N VAL A 47 -15.96 4.59 -10.00
CA VAL A 47 -15.19 3.39 -9.63
C VAL A 47 -14.67 2.67 -10.88
N GLU A 48 -15.47 2.52 -11.93
CA GLU A 48 -15.06 1.94 -13.20
C GLU A 48 -13.95 2.75 -13.87
N SER A 49 -14.06 4.08 -13.85
CA SER A 49 -13.03 4.98 -14.37
C SER A 49 -11.71 4.87 -13.58
N ALA A 50 -11.80 4.80 -12.25
CA ALA A 50 -10.66 4.56 -11.38
C ALA A 50 -10.02 3.19 -11.63
N PHE A 51 -10.83 2.15 -11.85
CA PHE A 51 -10.36 0.80 -12.18
C PHE A 51 -9.68 0.72 -13.56
N LYS A 52 -10.24 1.43 -14.55
CA LYS A 52 -9.61 1.57 -15.87
C LYS A 52 -8.26 2.27 -15.75
N THR A 53 -8.18 3.32 -14.94
CA THR A 53 -6.93 4.02 -14.64
C THR A 53 -5.92 3.10 -13.96
N LEU A 54 -6.35 2.32 -12.96
CA LEU A 54 -5.51 1.30 -12.31
C LEU A 54 -4.91 0.32 -13.33
N ASN A 55 -5.73 -0.21 -14.23
CA ASN A 55 -5.27 -1.13 -15.27
C ASN A 55 -4.26 -0.49 -16.22
N LEU A 56 -4.51 0.75 -16.65
CA LEU A 56 -3.56 1.50 -17.48
C LEU A 56 -2.22 1.70 -16.75
N LEU A 57 -2.27 2.05 -15.46
CA LEU A 57 -1.08 2.24 -14.63
C LEU A 57 -0.31 0.93 -14.47
N ILE A 58 -0.98 -0.17 -14.10
CA ILE A 58 -0.36 -1.50 -13.96
C ILE A 58 0.31 -1.92 -15.27
N SER A 59 -0.38 -1.83 -16.40
CA SER A 59 0.13 -2.29 -17.70
C SER A 59 1.13 -1.33 -18.36
N SER A 60 1.27 -0.10 -17.86
CA SER A 60 2.19 0.90 -18.45
C SER A 60 3.66 0.46 -18.38
N LYS A 61 4.51 1.07 -19.22
CA LYS A 61 5.96 0.86 -19.21
C LYS A 61 6.69 1.81 -18.27
N ASN A 62 6.02 2.46 -17.31
CA ASN A 62 6.68 3.32 -16.33
C ASN A 62 7.26 2.49 -15.18
N GLN A 63 8.29 3.01 -14.51
CA GLN A 63 8.79 2.44 -13.27
C GLN A 63 7.81 2.76 -12.13
N LYS A 64 7.52 1.79 -11.27
CA LYS A 64 6.42 1.85 -10.31
C LYS A 64 6.82 1.31 -8.95
N ILE A 65 6.17 1.87 -7.95
CA ILE A 65 6.15 1.37 -6.58
C ILE A 65 4.67 1.32 -6.18
N HIS A 66 4.19 0.19 -5.68
CA HIS A 66 2.80 0.05 -5.23
C HIS A 66 2.74 0.22 -3.71
N PHE A 67 1.75 0.99 -3.25
CA PHE A 67 1.44 1.13 -1.83
C PHE A 67 0.00 0.67 -1.61
N PHE A 68 -0.18 -0.28 -0.70
CA PHE A 68 -1.49 -0.71 -0.21
C PHE A 68 -1.66 -0.20 1.21
N PHE A 69 -2.60 0.71 1.43
CA PHE A 69 -2.89 1.24 2.76
C PHE A 69 -4.01 0.43 3.41
N ILE A 70 -3.74 -0.12 4.58
CA ILE A 70 -4.69 -0.91 5.36
C ILE A 70 -4.76 -0.29 6.75
N ASP A 71 -5.97 0.09 7.17
CA ASP A 71 -6.15 0.68 8.48
C ASP A 71 -5.95 -0.34 9.61
N TYR A 72 -5.17 0.03 10.62
CA TYR A 72 -5.16 -0.72 11.88
C TYR A 72 -6.43 -0.41 12.64
N GLN A 73 -7.45 -1.23 12.45
CA GLN A 73 -8.70 -1.13 13.18
C GLN A 73 -9.06 -2.49 13.78
N GLN A 74 -8.74 -2.68 15.05
CA GLN A 74 -9.22 -3.86 15.79
C GLN A 74 -10.75 -3.86 15.90
N GLU A 75 -11.36 -2.67 15.96
CA GLU A 75 -12.81 -2.49 16.15
C GLU A 75 -13.64 -2.73 14.87
N THR A 76 -13.03 -2.63 13.69
CA THR A 76 -13.74 -2.88 12.41
C THR A 76 -13.54 -4.29 11.87
N LYS A 77 -12.83 -5.14 12.62
CA LYS A 77 -12.72 -6.57 12.32
C LYS A 77 -14.11 -7.20 12.28
N GLY A 78 -14.50 -7.65 11.10
CA GLY A 78 -15.81 -8.24 10.88
C GLY A 78 -16.96 -7.24 10.84
N ILE A 79 -16.70 -5.92 10.86
CA ILE A 79 -17.73 -4.94 10.49
C ILE A 79 -18.13 -5.23 9.05
N ARG A 80 -19.44 -5.35 8.88
CA ARG A 80 -20.07 -5.59 7.61
C ARG A 80 -20.66 -4.28 7.11
N ASP A 81 -20.51 -4.04 5.82
CA ASP A 81 -21.20 -2.95 5.17
C ASP A 81 -22.68 -3.30 4.89
N LYS A 82 -23.37 -2.41 4.17
CA LYS A 82 -24.77 -2.60 3.76
C LYS A 82 -25.02 -3.86 2.92
N HIS A 83 -23.98 -4.45 2.33
CA HIS A 83 -24.04 -5.70 1.54
C HIS A 83 -23.62 -6.92 2.35
N ASN A 84 -23.47 -6.78 3.67
CA ASN A 84 -23.02 -7.84 4.56
C ASN A 84 -21.56 -8.28 4.29
N LEU A 85 -20.74 -7.44 3.63
CA LEU A 85 -19.37 -7.73 3.25
C LEU A 85 -18.36 -7.08 4.20
N THR A 86 -17.27 -7.80 4.49
CA THR A 86 -16.16 -7.31 5.31
C THR A 86 -15.00 -6.83 4.43
N GLN A 87 -14.08 -6.06 5.02
CA GLN A 87 -12.83 -5.67 4.35
C GLN A 87 -12.03 -6.89 3.84
N GLU A 88 -12.08 -8.01 4.58
CA GLU A 88 -11.44 -9.26 4.18
C GLU A 88 -12.04 -9.82 2.88
N ASN A 89 -13.37 -9.74 2.68
CA ASN A 89 -14.01 -10.17 1.44
C ASN A 89 -13.47 -9.39 0.23
N TYR A 90 -13.35 -8.08 0.38
CA TYR A 90 -12.82 -7.19 -0.66
C TYR A 90 -11.34 -7.45 -0.97
N LEU A 91 -10.51 -7.61 0.06
CA LEU A 91 -9.10 -7.93 -0.10
C LEU A 91 -8.89 -9.32 -0.71
N ASN A 92 -9.73 -10.31 -0.37
CA ASN A 92 -9.67 -11.65 -0.97
C ASN A 92 -10.03 -11.65 -2.46
N ALA A 93 -11.05 -10.89 -2.87
CA ALA A 93 -11.35 -10.74 -4.29
C ALA A 93 -10.20 -10.08 -5.06
N ALA A 94 -9.59 -9.03 -4.49
CA ALA A 94 -8.39 -8.42 -5.06
C ALA A 94 -7.22 -9.40 -5.13
N ALA A 95 -7.06 -10.27 -4.13
CA ALA A 95 -6.04 -11.32 -4.12
C ALA A 95 -6.25 -12.32 -5.27
N THR A 96 -7.48 -12.78 -5.52
CA THR A 96 -7.75 -13.63 -6.70
C THR A 96 -7.36 -12.91 -7.98
N TYR A 97 -7.80 -11.66 -8.15
CA TYR A 97 -7.46 -10.86 -9.33
C TYR A 97 -5.93 -10.74 -9.53
N PHE A 98 -5.17 -10.51 -8.46
CA PHE A 98 -3.70 -10.43 -8.51
C PHE A 98 -3.02 -11.76 -8.81
N ARG A 99 -3.57 -12.86 -8.31
CA ARG A 99 -3.08 -14.22 -8.56
C ARG A 99 -3.29 -14.64 -10.01
N ASP A 100 -4.42 -14.28 -10.59
CA ASP A 100 -4.83 -14.80 -11.90
C ASP A 100 -4.27 -13.97 -13.07
N ARG A 101 -3.81 -12.73 -12.82
CA ARG A 101 -3.19 -11.86 -13.84
C ARG A 101 -1.66 -11.81 -13.76
N GLU A 102 -0.99 -12.46 -14.72
CA GLU A 102 0.47 -12.61 -14.73
C GLU A 102 1.29 -11.32 -14.89
N ASP A 103 0.67 -10.21 -15.31
CA ASP A 103 1.35 -8.94 -15.55
C ASP A 103 1.44 -8.04 -14.31
N ILE A 104 0.81 -8.45 -13.20
CA ILE A 104 0.76 -7.68 -11.96
C ILE A 104 2.07 -7.85 -11.18
N PHE A 105 2.67 -6.71 -10.80
CA PHE A 105 3.98 -6.59 -10.15
C PHE A 105 5.19 -7.05 -10.98
N LYS A 106 5.04 -7.45 -12.24
CA LYS A 106 6.15 -7.96 -13.04
C LYS A 106 7.00 -6.87 -13.73
N LYS A 107 6.35 -5.92 -14.41
CA LYS A 107 7.03 -4.97 -15.32
C LYS A 107 7.40 -3.67 -14.62
N LYS A 108 8.70 -3.43 -14.46
CA LYS A 108 9.28 -2.20 -13.88
C LYS A 108 8.68 -1.83 -12.51
N THR A 109 8.25 -2.84 -11.76
CA THR A 109 7.85 -2.66 -10.38
C THR A 109 9.08 -2.82 -9.51
N ASP A 110 9.48 -1.78 -8.79
CA ASP A 110 10.67 -1.82 -7.94
C ASP A 110 10.36 -2.36 -6.54
N ALA A 111 9.16 -2.05 -6.05
CA ALA A 111 8.73 -2.43 -4.72
C ALA A 111 7.19 -2.45 -4.59
N VAL A 112 6.73 -3.27 -3.65
CA VAL A 112 5.37 -3.27 -3.13
C VAL A 112 5.43 -3.09 -1.62
N TYR A 113 4.72 -2.10 -1.11
CA TYR A 113 4.59 -1.81 0.31
C TYR A 113 3.15 -2.03 0.77
N VAL A 114 2.98 -2.79 1.84
CA VAL A 114 1.71 -2.82 2.57
C VAL A 114 1.89 -1.96 3.82
N VAL A 115 1.18 -0.83 3.87
CA VAL A 115 1.29 0.19 4.90
C VAL A 115 0.11 0.07 5.85
N VAL A 116 0.39 -0.27 7.10
CA VAL A 116 -0.60 -0.31 8.17
C VAL A 116 -0.72 1.09 8.77
N THR A 117 -1.86 1.75 8.55
CA THR A 117 -2.14 3.10 9.09
C THR A 117 -2.61 3.02 10.55
N LYS A 118 -2.74 4.17 11.23
CA LYS A 118 -3.14 4.26 12.66
C LYS A 118 -2.23 3.41 13.56
N SER A 119 -0.94 3.31 13.19
CA SER A 119 0.01 2.42 13.86
C SER A 119 0.32 2.82 15.31
N ASP A 120 -0.02 4.05 15.71
CA ASP A 120 0.00 4.51 17.10
C ASP A 120 -0.92 3.67 18.01
N GLN A 121 -2.01 3.14 17.46
CA GLN A 121 -2.99 2.31 18.16
C GLN A 121 -2.55 0.85 18.35
N ILE A 122 -1.43 0.43 17.74
CA ILE A 122 -0.87 -0.92 17.92
C ILE A 122 -0.39 -1.06 19.37
N LYS A 123 -1.03 -1.97 20.10
CA LYS A 123 -0.71 -2.33 21.49
C LYS A 123 0.12 -3.61 21.52
N SER A 124 0.97 -3.75 22.54
CA SER A 124 1.65 -5.01 22.83
C SER A 124 0.65 -6.04 23.33
N ASP A 125 1.07 -7.32 23.37
CA ASP A 125 0.25 -8.42 23.90
C ASP A 125 -0.23 -8.16 25.36
N ASN A 126 0.48 -7.29 26.09
CA ASN A 126 0.14 -6.89 27.46
C ASN A 126 -0.75 -5.62 27.52
N GLY A 127 -1.28 -5.15 26.38
CA GLY A 127 -2.13 -3.97 26.27
C GLY A 127 -1.41 -2.63 26.36
N SER A 128 -0.09 -2.60 26.60
CA SER A 128 0.69 -1.36 26.72
C SER A 128 1.23 -0.87 25.37
N THR A 129 1.24 0.44 25.18
CA THR A 129 1.86 1.13 24.03
C THR A 129 3.21 1.79 24.38
N SER A 130 3.56 1.92 25.67
CA SER A 130 4.58 2.85 26.18
C SER A 130 6.04 2.45 25.92
N HIS A 131 6.28 1.27 25.34
CA HIS A 131 7.64 0.75 25.08
C HIS A 131 7.83 0.14 23.69
N LEU A 132 6.89 0.35 22.78
CA LEU A 132 6.98 -0.20 21.43
C LEU A 132 7.76 0.73 20.50
N ASN A 133 8.99 0.33 20.17
CA ASN A 133 9.76 0.95 19.10
C ASN A 133 9.17 0.61 17.71
N GLY A 134 9.62 1.30 16.66
CA GLY A 134 9.09 1.14 15.31
C GLY A 134 9.24 -0.28 14.72
N GLU A 135 10.30 -1.00 15.10
CA GLU A 135 10.54 -2.37 14.63
C GLU A 135 9.52 -3.35 15.22
N ILE A 136 9.30 -3.31 16.54
CA ILE A 136 8.31 -4.17 17.19
C ILE A 136 6.90 -3.85 16.66
N ARG A 137 6.57 -2.57 16.48
CA ARG A 137 5.27 -2.18 15.87
C ARG A 137 5.12 -2.73 14.46
N THR A 138 6.19 -2.75 13.67
CA THR A 138 6.17 -3.33 12.32
C THR A 138 5.95 -4.85 12.36
N GLN A 139 6.56 -5.56 13.31
CA GLN A 139 6.33 -6.99 13.51
C GLN A 139 4.87 -7.28 13.90
N LEU A 140 4.31 -6.51 14.85
CA LEU A 140 2.91 -6.62 15.28
C LEU A 140 1.94 -6.29 14.13
N ALA A 141 2.25 -5.28 13.31
CA ALA A 141 1.50 -4.97 12.10
C ALA A 141 1.54 -6.14 11.10
N GLY A 142 2.70 -6.76 10.91
CA GLY A 142 2.84 -7.96 10.06
C GLY A 142 2.01 -9.14 10.57
N ARG A 143 1.96 -9.35 11.88
CA ARG A 143 1.10 -10.37 12.52
C ARG A 143 -0.38 -10.05 12.28
N PHE A 144 -0.81 -8.82 12.55
CA PHE A 144 -2.18 -8.36 12.28
C PHE A 144 -2.59 -8.60 10.83
N LEU A 145 -1.75 -8.22 9.86
CA LEU A 145 -2.04 -8.46 8.45
C LEU A 145 -2.16 -9.95 8.11
N SER A 146 -1.30 -10.80 8.70
CA SER A 146 -1.30 -12.24 8.43
C SER A 146 -2.52 -12.93 9.03
N GLU A 147 -2.94 -12.53 10.24
CA GLU A 147 -4.09 -13.09 10.95
C GLU A 147 -5.44 -12.68 10.35
N ASN A 148 -5.52 -11.47 9.77
CA ASN A 148 -6.80 -10.93 9.28
C ASN A 148 -6.92 -10.95 7.76
N PHE A 149 -5.79 -10.90 7.04
CA PHE A 149 -5.74 -10.76 5.59
C PHE A 149 -4.66 -11.68 4.97
N GLY A 150 -4.46 -12.86 5.57
CA GLY A 150 -3.38 -13.79 5.22
C GLY A 150 -3.33 -14.14 3.73
N ASN A 151 -4.47 -14.51 3.13
CA ASN A 151 -4.53 -14.84 1.70
C ASN A 151 -4.07 -13.68 0.80
N PHE A 152 -4.51 -12.44 1.08
CA PHE A 152 -4.06 -11.26 0.35
C PHE A 152 -2.55 -11.05 0.48
N MET A 153 -2.02 -11.17 1.70
CA MET A 153 -0.59 -11.03 1.98
C MET A 153 0.24 -12.10 1.26
N ASP A 154 -0.23 -13.34 1.27
CA ASP A 154 0.48 -14.47 0.66
C ASP A 154 0.52 -14.36 -0.86
N VAL A 155 -0.58 -13.97 -1.50
CA VAL A 155 -0.62 -13.72 -2.94
C VAL A 155 0.37 -12.62 -3.33
N ILE A 156 0.36 -11.47 -2.63
CA ILE A 156 1.27 -10.36 -2.96
C ILE A 156 2.72 -10.77 -2.72
N LYS A 157 3.04 -11.40 -1.60
CA LYS A 157 4.40 -11.89 -1.29
C LYS A 157 4.87 -12.89 -2.35
N HIS A 158 4.02 -13.85 -2.73
CA HIS A 158 4.35 -14.84 -3.74
C HIS A 158 4.63 -14.18 -5.10
N ARG A 159 3.79 -13.24 -5.52
CA ARG A 159 4.01 -12.46 -6.75
C ARG A 159 5.31 -11.69 -6.72
N CYS A 160 5.56 -10.95 -5.64
CA CYS A 160 6.79 -10.18 -5.51
C CYS A 160 8.02 -11.09 -5.56
N LYS A 161 7.99 -12.24 -4.87
CA LYS A 161 9.06 -13.23 -4.91
C LYS A 161 9.28 -13.80 -6.31
N LYS A 162 8.20 -14.16 -7.02
CA LYS A 162 8.25 -14.71 -8.39
C LYS A 162 8.92 -13.75 -9.36
N ASP A 163 8.63 -12.45 -9.24
CA ASP A 163 9.12 -11.42 -10.17
C ASP A 163 10.31 -10.62 -9.62
N SER A 164 10.93 -11.07 -8.52
CA SER A 164 12.09 -10.41 -7.88
C SER A 164 11.85 -8.95 -7.47
N VAL A 165 10.62 -8.64 -7.05
CA VAL A 165 10.20 -7.34 -6.53
C VAL A 165 10.40 -7.29 -5.02
N ASP A 166 10.86 -6.14 -4.52
CA ASP A 166 10.98 -5.93 -3.09
C ASP A 166 9.62 -5.80 -2.41
N PHE A 167 9.39 -6.54 -1.33
CA PHE A 167 8.15 -6.53 -0.59
C PHE A 167 8.40 -6.21 0.87
N ASN A 168 7.75 -5.17 1.41
CA ASN A 168 7.89 -4.80 2.81
C ASN A 168 6.56 -4.36 3.44
N VAL A 169 6.37 -4.71 4.71
CA VAL A 169 5.34 -4.12 5.56
C VAL A 169 5.88 -2.86 6.21
N LYS A 170 5.09 -1.79 6.23
CA LYS A 170 5.41 -0.53 6.89
C LYS A 170 4.28 -0.10 7.79
N ILE A 171 4.61 0.77 8.74
CA ILE A 171 3.65 1.39 9.64
C ILE A 171 3.58 2.87 9.37
N PHE A 172 2.38 3.44 9.52
CA PHE A 172 2.15 4.86 9.38
C PHE A 172 1.18 5.37 10.43
N SER A 173 1.54 6.51 11.03
CA SER A 173 0.63 7.31 11.83
C SER A 173 0.90 8.78 11.55
N ILE A 174 -0.16 9.59 11.60
CA ILE A 174 -0.02 11.05 11.50
C ILE A 174 0.64 11.59 12.78
N GLY A 175 0.49 10.90 13.92
CA GLY A 175 1.00 11.29 15.22
C GLY A 175 -0.11 11.29 16.28
N ASP A 176 0.12 12.01 17.37
CA ASP A 176 -0.81 12.04 18.50
C ASP A 176 -1.96 13.02 18.23
N VAL A 177 -3.17 12.49 18.09
CA VAL A 177 -4.40 13.28 17.90
C VAL A 177 -4.99 13.59 19.28
N TYR A 178 -4.82 14.83 19.76
CA TYR A 178 -5.28 15.26 21.09
C TYR A 178 -6.76 15.69 21.09
N PHE A 179 -7.21 16.24 19.97
CA PHE A 179 -8.60 16.63 19.71
C PHE A 179 -8.91 16.34 18.25
N LYS A 180 -10.20 16.21 17.87
CA LYS A 180 -10.61 15.98 16.47
C LYS A 180 -10.01 16.98 15.45
N SER A 181 -9.42 18.08 15.91
CA SER A 181 -8.79 19.14 15.12
C SER A 181 -7.30 19.40 15.43
N ILE A 182 -6.69 18.79 16.44
CA ILE A 182 -5.30 19.07 16.85
C ILE A 182 -4.48 17.79 16.86
N CYS A 183 -3.47 17.74 15.98
CA CYS A 183 -2.53 16.63 15.86
C CYS A 183 -1.11 17.12 16.10
N LYS A 184 -0.37 16.44 16.99
CA LYS A 184 1.09 16.56 17.05
C LYS A 184 1.69 15.62 16.03
N ILE A 185 2.14 16.20 14.91
CA ILE A 185 2.62 15.44 13.76
C ILE A 185 3.89 14.67 14.12
N ASN A 186 3.89 13.38 13.82
CA ASN A 186 5.07 12.54 13.88
C ASN A 186 5.64 12.31 12.48
N TYR A 187 6.67 13.08 12.13
CA TYR A 187 7.32 13.01 10.82
C TYR A 187 8.10 11.72 10.57
N TYR A 188 8.39 10.91 11.59
CA TYR A 188 9.19 9.68 11.45
C TYR A 188 8.65 8.76 10.36
N TYR A 189 7.34 8.53 10.32
CA TYR A 189 6.72 7.61 9.36
C TYR A 189 6.77 8.13 7.93
N ALA A 190 6.48 9.41 7.74
CA ALA A 190 6.57 10.06 6.43
C ALA A 190 8.02 10.09 5.91
N THR A 191 8.98 10.41 6.79
CA THR A 191 10.41 10.40 6.46
C THR A 191 10.86 9.02 5.99
N ASN A 192 10.44 7.94 6.67
CA ASN A 192 10.77 6.57 6.24
C ASN A 192 10.28 6.27 4.81
N ILE A 193 9.02 6.60 4.49
CA ILE A 193 8.48 6.41 3.13
C ILE A 193 9.27 7.23 2.11
N VAL A 194 9.58 8.50 2.41
CA VAL A 194 10.38 9.36 1.52
C VAL A 194 11.78 8.79 1.30
N GLU A 195 12.42 8.26 2.34
CA GLU A 195 13.72 7.60 2.21
C GLU A 195 13.67 6.38 1.29
N ASP A 196 12.60 5.57 1.36
CA ASP A 196 12.42 4.44 0.45
C ASP A 196 12.28 4.90 -0.99
N LEU A 197 11.49 5.95 -1.24
CA LEU A 197 11.36 6.55 -2.57
C LEU A 197 12.73 7.04 -3.08
N LEU A 198 13.51 7.70 -2.22
CA LEU A 198 14.85 8.19 -2.57
C LEU A 198 15.87 7.05 -2.80
N LYS A 199 15.67 5.89 -2.18
CA LYS A 199 16.50 4.68 -2.37
C LYS A 199 16.12 3.92 -3.64
N LYS A 200 14.82 3.79 -3.93
CA LYS A 200 14.30 2.97 -5.04
C LYS A 200 14.29 3.71 -6.38
N VAL A 201 13.86 4.97 -6.38
CA VAL A 201 13.79 5.76 -7.60
C VAL A 201 15.16 6.35 -7.90
N LYS A 202 15.65 6.15 -9.12
CA LYS A 202 16.95 6.66 -9.56
C LYS A 202 16.82 8.12 -10.05
N PRO A 203 17.80 9.01 -9.79
CA PRO A 203 17.81 10.35 -10.38
C PRO A 203 17.81 10.30 -11.91
N ALA A 204 17.28 11.35 -12.55
CA ALA A 204 17.23 11.44 -14.01
C ALA A 204 18.63 11.29 -14.63
N GLY A 205 18.78 10.45 -15.64
CA GLY A 205 20.07 10.22 -16.32
C GLY A 205 21.14 9.57 -15.44
N TRP A 206 20.75 8.77 -14.44
CA TRP A 206 21.66 7.90 -13.70
C TRP A 206 22.17 6.78 -14.63
N LYS A 207 23.50 6.73 -14.84
CA LYS A 207 24.19 5.63 -15.53
C LYS A 207 24.83 4.74 -14.46
N GLN A 208 24.58 3.44 -14.52
CA GLN A 208 25.19 2.47 -13.63
C GLN A 208 26.65 2.29 -14.08
N ASN A 209 27.60 2.89 -13.36
CA ASN A 209 29.02 2.66 -13.62
C ASN A 209 29.35 1.23 -13.19
N PHE A 210 29.33 0.28 -14.12
CA PHE A 210 29.94 -1.02 -13.90
C PHE A 210 31.46 -0.80 -13.85
N LYS A 211 32.03 -0.79 -12.63
CA LYS A 211 33.44 -1.14 -12.49
C LYS A 211 33.50 -2.66 -12.66
N MET A 212 33.97 -3.10 -13.83
CA MET A 212 34.52 -4.44 -13.96
C MET A 212 35.72 -4.49 -13.02
N VAL A 213 35.65 -5.39 -12.03
CA VAL A 213 36.81 -5.85 -11.25
C VAL A 213 37.21 -7.18 -11.87
#